data_AF-A0A238Z3E6-F1
#
_entry.id   AF-A0A238Z3E6-F1
#
_cell.length_a   1.000
_cell.length_b   1.000
_cell.length_c   1.000
_cell.angle_alpha   90.00
_cell.angle_beta   90.00
_cell.angle_gamma   90.00
#
_symmetry.space_group_name_H-M   'P 1'
#
loop_
_entity.id
_entity.type
_entity.pdbx_description
1 polymer ?
#
loop_
_entity_poly.entity_id
_entity_poly.type
_entity_poly.pdbx_seq_one_letter_code
_entity_poly.pdbx_strand_id
1 'polypeptide(L)'
;MSGSHEPQSPAVPPEAPPGQMPRDDPFTEIPSDAIPTQSEPVPDAFDPDTPRDPHWFKTAVFYEVSVRGFADSNDDGYGDLRGLIS
;
A
#
# COMPACT_ATOMS: atom_id res chain seq x y z
N MET A 1 6.02 65.62 -37.58
CA MET A 1 7.42 65.14 -37.70
C MET A 1 7.39 63.64 -37.45
N SER A 2 7.80 62.88 -38.47
CA SER A 2 7.80 61.42 -38.52
C SER A 2 8.65 60.79 -37.42
N GLY A 3 8.24 59.60 -36.97
CA GLY A 3 9.05 58.72 -36.13
C GLY A 3 8.39 57.35 -36.06
N SER A 4 8.96 56.40 -36.80
CA SER A 4 8.47 55.06 -37.12
C SER A 4 8.21 54.16 -35.90
N HIS A 5 7.21 53.28 -36.05
CA HIS A 5 7.02 52.09 -35.22
C HIS A 5 8.16 51.08 -35.46
N GLU A 6 8.88 50.72 -34.40
CA GLU A 6 9.75 49.54 -34.35
C GLU A 6 9.04 48.47 -33.51
N PRO A 7 8.77 47.26 -34.04
CA PRO A 7 8.25 46.18 -33.21
C PRO A 7 9.41 45.63 -32.37
N GLN A 8 9.44 45.96 -31.08
CA GLN A 8 10.33 45.25 -30.16
C GLN A 8 9.80 43.82 -30.00
N SER A 9 10.53 42.86 -30.55
CA SER A 9 10.37 41.44 -30.24
C SER A 9 10.32 41.23 -28.72
N PRO A 10 9.48 40.33 -28.21
CA PRO A 10 9.51 40.01 -26.79
C PRO A 10 10.90 39.47 -26.44
N ALA A 11 11.47 39.97 -25.35
CA ALA A 11 12.67 39.39 -24.76
C ALA A 11 12.42 37.89 -24.53
N VAL A 12 13.31 37.05 -25.06
CA VAL A 12 13.28 35.61 -24.80
C VAL A 12 13.44 35.43 -23.28
N PRO A 13 12.53 34.74 -22.57
CA PRO A 13 12.74 34.41 -21.17
C PRO A 13 14.01 33.53 -21.06
N PRO A 14 14.79 33.60 -19.97
CA PRO A 14 15.96 32.75 -19.84
C PRO A 14 15.53 31.28 -19.97
N GLU A 15 16.13 30.57 -20.93
CA GLU A 15 15.91 29.15 -21.16
C GLU A 15 16.23 28.38 -19.88
N ALA A 16 15.22 27.73 -19.30
CA ALA A 16 15.38 26.92 -18.10
C ALA A 16 16.37 25.78 -18.38
N PRO A 17 17.24 25.41 -17.43
CA PRO A 17 18.20 24.34 -17.62
C PRO A 17 17.49 23.02 -17.98
N PRO A 18 18.00 22.26 -18.97
CA PRO A 18 17.36 21.02 -19.38
C PRO A 18 17.48 20.01 -18.24
N GLY A 19 16.33 19.57 -17.71
CA GLY A 19 16.27 18.40 -16.83
C GLY A 19 15.59 18.61 -15.47
N GLN A 20 15.01 19.77 -15.18
CA GLN A 20 14.12 19.86 -14.02
C GLN A 20 12.69 19.52 -14.47
N MET A 21 12.37 18.23 -14.46
CA MET A 21 10.98 17.78 -14.53
C MET A 21 10.21 18.47 -13.39
N PRO A 22 9.01 19.03 -13.64
CA PRO A 22 8.10 19.36 -12.56
C PRO A 22 7.89 18.06 -11.79
N ARG A 23 8.36 18.01 -10.53
CA ARG A 23 7.87 17.00 -9.61
C ARG A 23 6.45 17.42 -9.27
N ASP A 24 5.52 17.11 -10.16
CA ASP A 24 4.19 16.73 -9.71
C ASP A 24 4.46 15.52 -8.83
N ASP A 25 4.65 15.72 -7.52
CA ASP A 25 4.66 14.64 -6.57
C ASP A 25 3.18 14.25 -6.38
N PRO A 26 2.65 13.16 -6.98
CA PRO A 26 1.36 12.65 -6.60
C PRO A 26 1.52 11.86 -5.30
N PHE A 27 2.13 12.45 -4.28
CA PHE A 27 1.84 11.98 -2.93
C PHE A 27 0.51 12.59 -2.58
N THR A 28 -0.55 11.99 -3.13
CA THR A 28 -1.91 12.10 -2.62
C THR A 28 -1.79 11.90 -1.11
N GLU A 29 -1.84 13.01 -0.37
CA GLU A 29 -2.02 12.99 1.07
C GLU A 29 -3.32 12.23 1.28
N ILE A 30 -3.21 10.94 1.63
CA ILE A 30 -4.37 10.13 1.93
C ILE A 30 -5.03 10.86 3.12
N PRO A 31 -6.26 11.39 2.98
CA PRO A 31 -6.94 12.05 4.08
C PRO A 31 -6.90 11.10 5.27
N SER A 32 -6.54 11.56 6.48
CA SER A 32 -6.55 10.66 7.65
C SER A 32 -7.92 10.01 7.88
N ASP A 33 -8.99 10.63 7.37
CA ASP A 33 -10.36 10.09 7.34
C ASP A 33 -10.58 8.95 6.32
N ALA A 34 -9.68 8.76 5.36
CA ALA A 34 -9.71 7.70 4.35
C ALA A 34 -9.03 6.40 4.82
N ILE A 35 -8.37 6.42 5.98
CA ILE A 35 -8.01 5.18 6.68
C ILE A 35 -9.26 4.74 7.46
N PRO A 36 -9.95 3.65 7.08
CA PRO A 36 -11.05 3.15 7.90
C PRO A 36 -10.53 2.85 9.30
N THR A 37 -10.97 3.64 10.29
CA THR A 37 -10.56 3.57 11.71
C THR A 37 -11.15 2.34 12.42
N GLN A 38 -11.87 1.46 11.75
CA GLN A 38 -12.52 0.33 12.39
C GLN A 38 -11.88 -0.98 11.95
N SER A 39 -10.76 -1.34 12.59
CA SER A 39 -10.50 -2.75 12.85
C SER A 39 -11.50 -3.21 13.89
N GLU A 40 -12.75 -3.44 13.49
CA GLU A 40 -13.66 -4.21 14.32
C GLU A 40 -12.98 -5.56 14.60
N PRO A 41 -12.98 -6.05 15.85
CA PRO A 41 -12.42 -7.35 16.15
C PRO A 41 -13.10 -8.37 15.26
N VAL A 42 -12.32 -9.14 14.51
CA VAL A 42 -12.86 -10.22 13.68
C VAL A 42 -13.68 -11.12 14.61
N PRO A 43 -14.97 -11.34 14.32
CA PRO A 43 -15.82 -12.21 15.13
C PRO A 43 -15.14 -13.56 15.33
N ASP A 44 -15.30 -14.15 16.52
CA ASP A 44 -14.79 -15.50 16.78
C ASP A 44 -15.51 -16.49 15.87
N ALA A 45 -14.84 -16.86 14.78
CA ALA A 45 -15.36 -17.79 13.78
C ALA A 45 -15.52 -19.22 14.32
N PHE A 46 -15.04 -19.50 15.54
CA PHE A 46 -15.03 -20.82 16.16
C PHE A 46 -15.96 -20.94 17.37
N ASP A 47 -16.76 -19.92 17.69
CA ASP A 47 -17.80 -20.00 18.71
C ASP A 47 -18.84 -21.10 18.36
N PRO A 48 -19.01 -22.14 19.22
CA PRO A 48 -19.94 -23.23 18.96
C PRO A 48 -21.42 -22.83 19.01
N ASP A 49 -21.76 -21.74 19.70
CA ASP A 49 -23.14 -21.27 19.88
C ASP A 49 -23.58 -20.30 18.76
N THR A 50 -22.63 -19.83 17.93
CA THR A 50 -22.89 -18.91 16.83
C THR A 50 -22.97 -19.64 15.48
N PRO A 51 -24.04 -19.46 14.68
CA PRO A 51 -24.10 -20.00 13.32
C PRO A 51 -22.97 -19.45 12.45
N ARG A 52 -22.18 -20.33 11.81
CA ARG A 52 -21.10 -19.90 10.92
C ARG A 52 -21.62 -19.13 9.71
N ASP A 53 -20.99 -18.00 9.39
CA ASP A 53 -21.23 -17.27 8.15
C ASP A 53 -20.82 -18.16 6.95
N PRO A 54 -21.74 -18.52 6.04
CA PRO A 54 -21.40 -19.28 4.84
C PRO A 54 -20.42 -18.56 3.90
N HIS A 55 -20.22 -17.25 4.06
CA HIS A 55 -19.32 -16.43 3.26
C HIS A 55 -18.08 -15.91 4.03
N TRP A 56 -17.71 -16.55 5.15
CA TRP A 56 -16.54 -16.19 5.98
C TRP A 56 -15.25 -15.92 5.17
N PHE A 57 -15.07 -16.63 4.07
CA PHE A 57 -13.88 -16.53 3.21
C PHE A 57 -13.74 -15.16 2.51
N LYS A 58 -14.83 -14.37 2.41
CA LYS A 58 -14.80 -13.04 1.75
C LYS A 58 -14.15 -11.97 2.63
N THR A 59 -14.18 -12.16 3.95
CA THR A 59 -13.65 -11.21 4.93
C THR A 59 -12.45 -11.78 5.69
N ALA A 60 -12.16 -13.08 5.53
CA ALA A 60 -11.01 -13.72 6.16
C ALA A 60 -9.67 -13.18 5.64
N VAL A 61 -8.72 -13.07 6.56
CA VAL A 61 -7.31 -12.85 6.25
C VAL A 61 -6.61 -14.21 6.23
N PHE A 62 -5.98 -14.54 5.10
CA PHE A 62 -5.27 -15.81 4.93
C PHE A 62 -3.76 -15.61 5.10
N TYR A 63 -3.14 -16.52 5.84
CA TYR A 63 -1.70 -16.61 5.95
C TYR A 63 -1.22 -17.85 5.20
N GLU A 64 -0.30 -17.65 4.26
CA GLU A 64 0.45 -18.74 3.65
C GLU A 64 1.72 -18.97 4.46
N VAL A 65 2.01 -20.23 4.78
CA VAL A 65 3.18 -20.62 5.56
C VAL A 65 3.81 -21.87 4.97
N SER A 66 5.14 -21.83 4.78
CA SER A 66 5.92 -23.01 4.41
C SER A 66 6.24 -23.83 5.66
N VAL A 67 5.70 -25.05 5.76
CA VAL A 67 5.90 -25.92 6.92
C VAL A 67 7.39 -26.12 7.20
N ARG A 68 8.17 -26.47 6.17
CA ARG A 68 9.61 -26.76 6.30
C ARG A 68 10.46 -25.56 6.73
N GLY A 69 9.96 -24.34 6.55
CA GLY A 69 10.70 -23.10 6.85
C GLY A 69 10.16 -22.34 8.05
N PHE A 70 9.12 -22.83 8.73
CA PHE A 70 8.43 -22.09 9.79
C PHE A 70 9.04 -22.36 11.17
N ALA A 71 8.94 -23.60 11.67
CA ALA A 71 9.42 -23.97 13.01
C ALA A 71 9.76 -25.46 13.07
N ASP A 72 10.99 -25.77 13.51
CA ASP A 72 11.51 -27.11 13.77
C ASP A 72 11.28 -27.47 15.24
N SER A 73 10.63 -28.62 15.50
CA SER A 73 10.29 -29.05 16.86
C SER A 73 11.20 -30.15 17.41
N ASN A 74 12.10 -30.68 16.58
CA ASN A 74 12.87 -31.89 16.90
C ASN A 74 14.37 -31.79 16.56
N ASP A 75 14.84 -30.60 16.17
CA ASP A 75 16.24 -30.26 15.87
C ASP A 75 16.83 -31.01 14.65
N ASP A 76 16.00 -31.41 13.69
CA ASP A 76 16.45 -32.03 12.42
C ASP A 76 16.81 -31.03 11.31
N GLY A 77 16.56 -29.73 11.56
CA GLY A 77 16.84 -28.63 10.64
C GLY A 77 15.70 -28.32 9.66
N TYR A 78 14.55 -28.99 9.77
CA TYR A 78 13.37 -28.75 8.96
C TYR A 78 12.15 -28.50 9.82
N GLY A 79 11.37 -27.49 9.42
CA GLY A 79 10.10 -27.25 10.08
C GLY A 79 9.09 -28.39 9.88
N ASP A 80 8.28 -28.63 10.91
CA ASP A 80 7.35 -29.76 10.97
C ASP A 80 5.96 -29.35 11.49
N LEU A 81 5.00 -30.28 11.43
CA LEU A 81 3.63 -29.99 11.86
C LEU A 81 3.49 -29.77 13.37
N ARG A 82 4.40 -30.29 14.20
CA ARG A 82 4.39 -30.01 15.64
C ARG A 82 4.87 -28.59 15.90
N GLY A 83 5.90 -28.13 15.18
CA GLY A 83 6.34 -26.74 15.22
C GLY A 83 5.31 -25.75 14.67
N LEU A 84 4.46 -26.18 13.72
CA LEU A 84 3.37 -25.33 13.23
C LEU A 84 2.27 -25.04 14.29
N ILE A 85 2.04 -25.95 15.24
CA ILE A 85 0.95 -25.84 16.23
C ILE A 85 1.43 -25.48 17.65
N SER A 86 2.71 -25.14 17.81
CA SER A 86 3.35 -24.83 19.10
C SER A 86 3.23 -23.37 19.51
#